data_AF-A0A354GG20-F1
#
_entry.id   AF-A0A354GG20-F1
#
_cell.length_a   1.000
_cell.length_b   1.000
_cell.length_c   1.000
_cell.angle_alpha   90.00
_cell.angle_beta   90.00
_cell.angle_gamma   90.00
#
_symmetry.space_group_name_H-M   'P 1'
#
loop_
_entity.id
_entity.type
_entity.pdbx_description
1 polymer ?
#
loop_
_entity_poly.entity_id
_entity_poly.type
_entity_poly.pdbx_seq_one_letter_code
_entity_poly.pdbx_strand_id
1 'polypeptide(L)'
;MNSNEINELAEKLVIKDFIGVFAVDELILIPKSRTGLLIFNTDTSQNIGQHWIALCITKNNIYYFDSLFCEFYHSKHFKEYMKFIKKKFTWNTIQIQHDLSDKCGIHSLVFCYAMRKKRNRTNYERFLSNFLNLCIEKREQLSLEFFSLIKNINCL
;
A
#
# COMPACT_ATOMS: atom_id res chain seq x y z
N MET A 1 9.54 -10.22 1.29
CA MET A 1 9.02 -9.85 2.62
C MET A 1 7.74 -10.61 2.90
N ASN A 2 7.59 -11.17 4.09
CA ASN A 2 6.38 -11.84 4.57
C ASN A 2 5.50 -10.90 5.43
N SER A 3 4.30 -11.37 5.80
CA SER A 3 3.33 -10.58 6.58
C SER A 3 3.85 -10.14 7.95
N ASN A 4 4.63 -10.98 8.65
CA ASN A 4 5.18 -10.66 9.97
C ASN A 4 6.22 -9.53 9.86
N GLU A 5 7.11 -9.62 8.88
CA GLU A 5 8.10 -8.57 8.61
C GLU A 5 7.42 -7.21 8.30
N ILE A 6 6.33 -7.22 7.52
CA ILE A 6 5.58 -5.99 7.22
C ILE A 6 4.93 -5.42 8.49
N ASN A 7 4.28 -6.25 9.31
CA ASN A 7 3.65 -5.80 10.55
C ASN A 7 4.67 -5.19 11.52
N GLU A 8 5.80 -5.87 11.75
CA GLU A 8 6.88 -5.37 12.61
C GLU A 8 7.45 -4.03 12.11
N LEU A 9 7.64 -3.90 10.80
CA LEU A 9 8.12 -2.67 10.20
C LEU A 9 7.07 -1.55 10.30
N ALA A 10 5.79 -1.85 10.10
CA ALA A 10 4.73 -0.86 10.23
C ALA A 10 4.65 -0.29 11.66
N GLU A 11 4.86 -1.14 12.67
CA GLU A 11 4.97 -0.74 14.07
C GLU A 11 6.21 0.12 14.33
N LYS A 12 7.40 -0.35 13.92
CA LYS A 12 8.67 0.41 14.07
C LYS A 12 8.63 1.76 13.36
N LEU A 13 7.98 1.86 12.21
CA LEU A 13 7.81 3.10 11.45
C LEU A 13 6.70 4.01 12.00
N VAL A 14 6.04 3.60 13.09
CA VAL A 14 4.96 4.34 13.76
C VAL A 14 3.86 4.74 12.76
N ILE A 15 3.44 3.78 11.93
CA ILE A 15 2.36 3.99 10.97
C ILE A 15 1.03 4.05 11.72
N LYS A 16 0.60 5.27 12.06
CA LYS A 16 -0.66 5.51 12.78
C LYS A 16 -1.86 4.92 12.05
N ASP A 17 -2.75 4.29 12.82
CA ASP A 17 -3.95 3.54 12.39
C ASP A 17 -3.67 2.50 11.29
N PHE A 18 -2.52 1.85 11.36
CA PHE A 18 -2.27 0.63 10.60
C PHE A 18 -3.19 -0.48 11.13
N ILE A 19 -4.02 -1.02 10.23
CA ILE A 19 -5.04 -2.03 10.53
C ILE A 19 -4.42 -3.42 10.55
N GLY A 20 -3.40 -3.65 9.71
CA GLY A 20 -2.70 -4.93 9.61
C GLY A 20 -2.37 -5.30 8.17
N VAL A 21 -1.91 -6.55 8.04
CA VAL A 21 -1.58 -7.21 6.78
C VAL A 21 -2.54 -8.36 6.56
N PHE A 22 -3.10 -8.47 5.35
CA PHE A 22 -4.16 -9.42 5.02
C PHE A 22 -3.85 -10.18 3.72
N ALA A 23 -4.39 -11.37 3.54
CA ALA A 23 -4.56 -11.95 2.20
C ALA A 23 -5.78 -11.34 1.49
N VAL A 24 -5.86 -11.47 0.16
CA VAL A 24 -6.95 -10.82 -0.60
C VAL A 24 -8.35 -11.34 -0.22
N ASP A 25 -8.46 -12.63 0.10
CA ASP A 25 -9.68 -13.30 0.55
C ASP A 25 -10.10 -12.88 1.97
N GLU A 26 -9.16 -12.41 2.78
CA GLU A 26 -9.42 -11.91 4.13
C GLU A 26 -9.94 -10.47 4.15
N LEU A 27 -9.80 -9.71 3.06
CA LEU A 27 -10.28 -8.33 2.99
C LEU A 27 -11.78 -8.21 3.30
N ILE A 28 -12.58 -9.24 2.98
CA ILE A 28 -14.02 -9.27 3.25
C ILE A 28 -14.36 -9.17 4.75
N LEU A 29 -13.42 -9.60 5.62
CA LEU A 29 -13.55 -9.55 7.07
C LEU A 29 -13.43 -8.12 7.62
N ILE A 30 -12.89 -7.20 6.84
CA ILE A 30 -12.70 -5.81 7.25
C ILE A 30 -14.05 -5.08 7.19
N PRO A 31 -14.53 -4.52 8.32
CA PRO A 31 -15.80 -3.78 8.33
C PRO A 31 -15.79 -2.64 7.31
N LYS A 32 -16.86 -2.47 6.54
CA LYS A 32 -16.91 -1.46 5.46
C LYS A 32 -16.83 -0.02 5.99
N SER A 33 -17.20 0.19 7.26
CA SER A 33 -17.06 1.46 7.99
C SER A 33 -15.62 1.74 8.46
N ARG A 34 -14.74 0.73 8.47
CA ARG A 34 -13.35 0.86 8.94
C ARG A 34 -12.61 1.93 8.16
N THR A 35 -11.72 2.64 8.84
CA THR A 35 -10.77 3.60 8.31
C THR A 35 -9.38 3.25 8.82
N GLY A 36 -8.33 3.68 8.11
CA GLY A 36 -6.96 3.37 8.45
C GLY A 36 -6.12 3.00 7.24
N LEU A 37 -4.97 2.41 7.49
CA LEU A 37 -4.00 1.95 6.49
C LEU A 37 -3.90 0.44 6.58
N LEU A 38 -3.80 -0.24 5.46
CA LEU A 38 -3.52 -1.68 5.43
C LEU A 38 -2.66 -2.03 4.24
N ILE A 39 -2.04 -3.19 4.32
CA ILE A 39 -1.36 -3.83 3.20
C ILE A 39 -2.04 -5.19 3.00
N PHE A 40 -2.22 -5.61 1.76
CA PHE A 40 -2.73 -6.94 1.47
C PHE A 40 -1.91 -7.64 0.39
N ASN A 41 -1.86 -8.96 0.50
CA ASN A 41 -1.27 -9.82 -0.52
C ASN A 41 -2.28 -10.06 -1.65
N THR A 42 -1.81 -10.12 -2.89
CA THR A 42 -2.65 -10.52 -4.04
C THR A 42 -3.07 -11.99 -4.01
N ASP A 43 -2.31 -12.84 -3.33
CA ASP A 43 -2.69 -14.23 -3.12
C ASP A 43 -3.69 -14.39 -1.96
N THR A 44 -4.37 -15.54 -1.99
CA THR A 44 -5.25 -15.98 -0.91
C THR A 44 -4.47 -16.49 0.29
N SER A 45 -5.12 -16.57 1.45
CA SER A 45 -4.60 -17.08 2.73
C SER A 45 -4.01 -18.50 2.67
N GLN A 46 -4.32 -19.27 1.62
CA GLN A 46 -3.83 -20.62 1.39
C GLN A 46 -2.47 -20.69 0.66
N ASN A 47 -1.96 -19.56 0.16
CA ASN A 47 -0.74 -19.50 -0.64
C ASN A 47 0.35 -18.66 0.05
N ILE A 48 1.60 -18.82 -0.39
CA ILE A 48 2.79 -18.24 0.25
C ILE A 48 2.92 -16.71 0.01
N GLY A 49 2.08 -16.14 -0.87
CA GLY A 49 2.06 -14.73 -1.20
C GLY A 49 2.85 -14.40 -2.47
N GLN A 50 2.34 -13.46 -3.28
CA GLN A 50 2.95 -13.06 -4.56
C GLN A 50 3.35 -11.58 -4.57
N HIS A 51 2.42 -10.69 -4.24
CA HIS A 51 2.60 -9.26 -4.39
C HIS A 51 1.87 -8.49 -3.30
N TRP A 52 2.43 -7.35 -2.86
CA TRP A 52 1.90 -6.53 -1.79
C TRP A 52 1.33 -5.22 -2.33
N ILE A 53 0.09 -4.90 -1.94
CA ILE A 53 -0.62 -3.69 -2.32
C ILE A 53 -1.08 -2.97 -1.05
N ALA A 54 -1.01 -1.64 -1.03
CA ALA A 54 -1.45 -0.84 0.11
C ALA A 54 -2.78 -0.13 -0.15
N LEU A 55 -3.62 -0.05 0.89
CA LEU A 55 -4.82 0.78 0.90
C LEU A 55 -4.74 1.85 2.00
N CYS A 56 -5.18 3.05 1.66
CA CYS A 56 -5.51 4.10 2.62
C CYS A 56 -7.02 4.35 2.58
N ILE A 57 -7.69 3.90 3.64
CA ILE A 57 -9.14 3.90 3.76
C ILE A 57 -9.57 5.07 4.65
N THR A 58 -10.40 5.94 4.11
CA THR A 58 -11.02 7.07 4.82
C THR A 58 -12.52 6.86 4.93
N LYS A 59 -13.24 7.83 5.52
CA LYS A 59 -14.70 7.81 5.56
C LYS A 59 -15.32 7.78 4.15
N ASN A 60 -14.74 8.56 3.23
CA ASN A 60 -15.35 8.84 1.92
C ASN A 60 -14.54 8.32 0.73
N ASN A 61 -13.27 7.96 0.92
CA ASN A 61 -12.34 7.56 -0.14
C ASN A 61 -11.54 6.31 0.25
N ILE A 62 -11.15 5.54 -0.77
CA ILE A 62 -10.12 4.51 -0.71
C ILE A 62 -9.05 4.91 -1.72
N TYR A 63 -7.83 5.13 -1.23
CA TYR A 63 -6.66 5.31 -2.07
C TYR A 63 -5.90 4.00 -2.14
N TYR A 64 -5.77 3.47 -3.35
CA TYR A 64 -5.12 2.21 -3.68
C TYR A 64 -3.74 2.48 -4.24
N PHE A 65 -2.73 1.79 -3.72
CA PHE A 65 -1.37 1.91 -4.17
C PHE A 65 -0.77 0.54 -4.49
N ASP A 66 -0.45 0.36 -5.77
CA ASP A 66 0.23 -0.81 -6.31
C ASP A 66 1.51 -0.35 -7.02
N SER A 67 2.66 -0.74 -6.47
CA SER A 67 3.96 -0.30 -6.96
C SER A 67 4.30 -0.84 -8.36
N LEU A 68 3.73 -1.98 -8.77
CA LEU A 68 3.88 -2.54 -10.12
C LEU A 68 2.84 -2.01 -11.10
N PHE A 69 1.76 -1.38 -10.61
CA PHE A 69 0.64 -0.89 -11.44
C PHE A 69 0.05 -2.01 -12.32
N CYS A 70 -0.20 -3.20 -11.74
CA CYS A 70 -0.67 -4.38 -12.47
C CYS A 70 -2.20 -4.51 -12.53
N GLU A 71 -2.93 -3.46 -12.14
CA GLU A 71 -4.40 -3.39 -12.18
C GLU A 71 -5.13 -4.52 -11.42
N PHE A 72 -4.52 -5.07 -10.37
CA PHE A 72 -5.10 -6.16 -9.56
C PHE A 72 -6.47 -5.81 -8.95
N TYR A 73 -6.86 -4.54 -8.88
CA TYR A 73 -8.19 -4.11 -8.48
C TYR A 73 -9.33 -4.66 -9.38
N HIS A 74 -9.01 -5.25 -10.54
CA HIS A 74 -9.96 -5.99 -11.37
C HIS A 74 -10.21 -7.45 -10.93
N SER A 75 -9.43 -7.98 -9.98
CA SER A 75 -9.54 -9.37 -9.50
C SER A 75 -10.89 -9.65 -8.83
N LYS A 76 -11.29 -10.93 -8.84
CA LYS A 76 -12.56 -11.38 -8.24
C LYS A 76 -12.64 -11.04 -6.74
N HIS A 77 -11.63 -11.41 -5.97
CA HIS A 77 -11.61 -11.18 -4.52
C HIS A 77 -11.61 -9.69 -4.16
N PHE A 78 -10.84 -8.86 -4.88
CA PHE A 78 -10.86 -7.42 -4.63
C PHE A 78 -12.22 -6.80 -5.00
N LYS A 79 -12.84 -7.23 -6.10
CA LYS A 79 -14.20 -6.80 -6.47
C LYS A 79 -15.25 -7.22 -5.43
N GLU A 80 -15.13 -8.42 -4.86
CA GLU A 80 -15.98 -8.88 -3.76
C GLU A 80 -15.81 -8.02 -2.51
N TYR A 81 -14.57 -7.67 -2.15
CA TYR A 81 -14.30 -6.71 -1.09
C TYR A 81 -14.93 -5.34 -1.36
N MET A 82 -14.80 -4.82 -2.58
CA MET A 82 -15.33 -3.52 -2.98
C MET A 82 -16.85 -3.50 -3.17
N LYS A 83 -17.49 -4.68 -3.25
CA LYS A 83 -18.95 -4.79 -3.36
C LYS A 83 -19.62 -4.08 -2.18
N PHE A 84 -20.57 -3.21 -2.51
CA PHE A 84 -21.32 -2.37 -1.56
C PHE A 84 -20.51 -1.31 -0.80
N ILE A 85 -19.21 -1.14 -1.07
CA ILE A 85 -18.44 -0.03 -0.53
C ILE A 85 -18.89 1.27 -1.21
N LYS A 86 -19.48 2.18 -0.45
CA LYS A 86 -19.92 3.52 -0.92
C LYS A 86 -18.83 4.59 -0.72
N LYS A 87 -17.57 4.24 -1.03
CA LYS A 87 -16.41 5.15 -0.94
C LYS A 87 -15.87 5.39 -2.34
N LYS A 88 -15.39 6.60 -2.62
CA LYS A 88 -14.71 6.89 -3.88
C LYS A 88 -13.40 6.10 -3.95
N PHE A 89 -13.23 5.30 -4.99
CA PHE A 89 -12.02 4.55 -5.25
C PHE A 89 -11.05 5.37 -6.12
N THR A 90 -9.77 5.38 -5.79
CA THR A 90 -8.72 6.06 -6.56
C THR A 90 -7.46 5.22 -6.49
N TRP A 91 -6.86 4.91 -7.64
CA TRP A 91 -5.65 4.11 -7.77
C TRP A 91 -4.52 4.93 -8.39
N ASN A 92 -3.28 4.48 -8.25
CA ASN A 92 -2.13 5.13 -8.86
C ASN A 92 -2.09 4.75 -10.34
N THR A 93 -1.57 5.66 -11.17
CA THR A 93 -1.45 5.47 -12.62
C THR A 93 0.01 5.44 -13.07
N ILE A 94 0.92 5.27 -12.12
CA ILE A 94 2.35 5.17 -12.37
C ILE A 94 2.91 3.94 -11.68
N GLN A 95 3.74 3.22 -12.41
CA GLN A 95 4.61 2.18 -11.88
C GLN A 95 5.80 2.82 -11.17
N ILE A 96 6.09 2.35 -9.96
CA ILE A 96 7.20 2.79 -9.11
C ILE A 96 8.27 1.70 -8.98
N GLN A 97 7.87 0.43 -8.96
CA GLN A 97 8.76 -0.72 -8.80
C GLN A 97 9.10 -1.33 -10.16
N HIS A 98 10.37 -1.67 -10.39
CA HIS A 98 10.79 -2.42 -11.56
C HIS A 98 10.23 -3.86 -11.53
N ASP A 99 9.87 -4.43 -12.67
CA ASP A 99 9.16 -5.73 -12.75
C ASP A 99 9.94 -6.90 -12.12
N LEU A 100 11.27 -6.83 -12.14
CA LEU A 100 12.17 -7.84 -11.58
C LEU A 100 12.47 -7.65 -10.09
N SER A 101 11.97 -6.58 -9.47
CA SER A 101 12.20 -6.27 -8.07
C SER A 101 11.26 -7.05 -7.15
N ASP A 102 11.76 -7.48 -6.01
CA ASP A 102 11.00 -8.15 -4.94
C ASP A 102 10.58 -7.17 -3.80
N LYS A 103 10.63 -5.85 -4.06
CA LYS A 103 10.50 -4.80 -3.04
C LYS A 103 9.08 -4.24 -2.84
N CYS A 104 8.04 -4.87 -3.38
CA CYS A 104 6.64 -4.39 -3.27
C CYS A 104 6.17 -4.13 -1.83
N GLY A 105 6.61 -4.94 -0.86
CA GLY A 105 6.32 -4.72 0.57
C GLY A 105 6.93 -3.42 1.11
N ILE A 106 8.16 -3.09 0.68
CA ILE A 106 8.83 -1.83 1.05
C ILE A 106 8.08 -0.64 0.46
N HIS A 107 7.75 -0.68 -0.83
CA HIS A 107 7.00 0.38 -1.48
C HIS A 107 5.63 0.62 -0.82
N SER A 108 4.94 -0.46 -0.44
CA SER A 108 3.68 -0.41 0.30
C SER A 108 3.84 0.27 1.67
N LEU A 109 4.89 -0.05 2.43
CA LEU A 109 5.19 0.60 3.71
C LEU A 109 5.50 2.09 3.53
N VAL A 110 6.27 2.46 2.49
CA VAL A 110 6.57 3.86 2.15
C VAL A 110 5.29 4.65 1.87
N PHE A 111 4.38 4.09 1.08
CA PHE A 111 3.07 4.69 0.85
C PHE A 111 2.27 4.85 2.15
N CYS A 112 2.15 3.80 2.96
CA CYS A 112 1.44 3.85 4.23
C CYS A 112 2.03 4.93 5.16
N TYR A 113 3.36 5.00 5.25
CA TYR A 113 4.06 6.01 6.02
C TYR A 113 3.77 7.43 5.50
N ALA A 114 3.78 7.65 4.19
CA ALA A 114 3.47 8.94 3.57
C ALA A 114 2.02 9.39 3.85
N MET A 115 1.09 8.44 3.96
CA MET A 115 -0.33 8.71 4.22
C MET A 115 -0.69 8.78 5.72
N ARG A 116 0.20 8.38 6.64
CA ARG A 116 -0.11 8.24 8.08
C ARG A 116 -0.58 9.50 8.80
N LYS A 117 -0.12 10.68 8.36
CA LYS A 117 -0.47 11.97 8.99
C LYS A 117 -1.68 12.64 8.35
N LYS A 118 -1.83 12.54 7.02
CA LYS A 118 -2.89 13.21 6.24
C LYS A 118 -3.45 12.25 5.18
N ARG A 119 -4.65 11.74 5.43
CA ARG A 119 -5.33 10.78 4.55
C ARG A 119 -6.35 11.47 3.65
N ASN A 120 -5.88 12.12 2.59
CA ASN A 120 -6.73 12.82 1.63
C ASN A 120 -6.12 12.81 0.23
N ARG A 121 -6.91 13.29 -0.75
CA ARG A 121 -6.56 13.27 -2.17
C ARG A 121 -5.30 14.07 -2.46
N THR A 122 -5.16 15.27 -1.89
CA THR A 122 -3.99 16.12 -2.08
C THR A 122 -2.71 15.43 -1.60
N ASN A 123 -2.73 14.76 -0.45
CA ASN A 123 -1.55 14.05 0.05
C ASN A 123 -1.21 12.82 -0.81
N TYR A 124 -2.23 12.12 -1.29
CA TYR A 124 -2.09 11.00 -2.22
C TYR A 124 -1.45 11.43 -3.55
N GLU A 125 -1.99 12.48 -4.18
CA GLU A 125 -1.46 13.05 -5.43
C GLU A 125 -0.06 13.61 -5.24
N ARG A 126 0.20 14.30 -4.12
CA ARG A 126 1.53 14.80 -3.78
C ARG A 126 2.54 13.67 -3.56
N PHE A 127 2.12 12.53 -3.00
CA PHE A 127 2.99 11.36 -2.88
C PHE A 127 3.42 10.89 -4.27
N LEU A 128 2.47 10.67 -5.18
CA LEU A 128 2.74 10.21 -6.55
C LEU A 128 3.54 11.22 -7.38
N SER A 129 3.34 12.52 -7.16
CA SER A 129 4.00 13.56 -7.94
C SER A 129 5.53 13.57 -7.79
N ASN A 130 6.07 13.03 -6.69
CA ASN A 130 7.53 12.91 -6.52
C ASN A 130 8.17 11.95 -7.53
N PHE A 131 7.37 11.10 -8.19
CA PHE A 131 7.85 10.04 -9.08
C PHE A 131 7.58 10.31 -10.57
N LEU A 132 6.67 11.23 -10.90
CA LEU A 132 6.13 11.40 -12.27
C LEU A 132 7.21 11.61 -13.35
N ASN A 133 8.22 12.43 -13.06
CA ASN A 133 9.24 12.84 -14.03
C ASN A 133 10.51 11.97 -14.00
N LEU A 134 10.45 10.81 -13.33
CA LEU A 134 11.58 9.89 -13.19
C LEU A 134 11.36 8.64 -14.06
N CYS A 135 12.46 8.04 -14.55
CA CYS A 135 12.43 6.70 -15.13
C CYS A 135 12.20 5.65 -14.02
N ILE A 136 11.83 4.42 -14.41
CA ILE A 136 11.41 3.39 -13.47
C ILE A 136 12.50 3.08 -12.43
N GLU A 137 13.77 3.03 -12.85
CA GLU A 137 14.92 2.77 -11.98
C GLU A 137 15.06 3.85 -10.91
N LYS A 138 14.89 5.11 -11.30
CA LYS A 138 14.95 6.25 -10.38
C LYS A 138 13.74 6.33 -9.45
N ARG A 139 12.56 5.91 -9.90
CA ARG A 139 11.36 5.84 -9.05
C ARG A 139 11.54 4.81 -7.95
N GLU A 140 12.01 3.62 -8.31
CA GLU A 140 12.27 2.56 -7.36
C GLU A 140 13.35 2.99 -6.37
N GLN A 141 14.49 3.47 -6.87
CA GLN A 141 15.59 3.95 -6.05
C GLN A 141 15.13 5.02 -5.05
N LEU A 142 14.39 6.04 -5.50
CA LEU A 142 13.87 7.09 -4.64
C LEU A 142 12.98 6.54 -3.52
N SER A 143 12.12 5.57 -3.83
CA SER A 143 11.25 4.94 -2.84
C SER A 143 12.05 4.14 -1.80
N LEU A 144 13.09 3.40 -2.23
CA LEU A 144 13.97 2.63 -1.36
C LEU A 144 14.85 3.53 -0.48
N GLU A 145 15.38 4.63 -1.02
CA GLU A 145 16.12 5.63 -0.26
C GLU A 145 15.24 6.28 0.80
N PHE A 146 13.99 6.62 0.45
CA PHE A 146 13.02 7.13 1.41
C PHE A 146 12.75 6.11 2.52
N PHE A 147 12.62 4.82 2.20
CA PHE A 147 12.48 3.76 3.19
C PHE A 147 13.69 3.68 4.15
N SER A 148 14.90 3.74 3.62
CA SER A 148 16.14 3.74 4.41
C SER A 148 16.16 4.91 5.39
N LEU A 149 15.83 6.12 4.91
CA LEU A 149 15.77 7.32 5.72
C LEU A 149 14.75 7.20 6.87
N ILE A 150 13.52 6.76 6.57
CA ILE A 150 12.48 6.65 7.60
C ILE A 150 12.81 5.55 8.62
N LYS A 151 13.47 4.47 8.19
CA LYS A 151 13.90 3.40 9.11
C LYS A 151 14.98 3.93 10.07
N ASN A 152 15.94 4.71 9.57
CA ASN A 152 16.99 5.29 10.41
C ASN A 152 16.44 6.31 11.42
N ILE A 153 15.40 7.07 11.07
CA ILE A 153 14.79 8.06 11.97
C ILE A 153 13.99 7.41 13.11
N ASN A 154 13.30 6.29 12.85
CA ASN A 154 12.39 5.68 13.83
C ASN A 154 12.97 4.47 14.58
N CYS A 155 14.16 3.99 14.20
CA CYS A 155 14.88 2.92 14.91
C CYS A 155 16.00 3.46 15.84
N LEU A 156 16.03 4.77 16.07
CA LEU A 156 16.80 5.45 17.12
C LEU A 156 15.87 5.78 18.28
#